data_AF-A0A2R6HJB4-F1
#
_entry.id   AF-A0A2R6HJB4-F1
#
_cell.length_a   1.000
_cell.length_b   1.000
_cell.length_c   1.000
_cell.angle_alpha   90.00
_cell.angle_beta   90.00
_cell.angle_gamma   90.00
#
_symmetry.space_group_name_H-M   'P 1'
#
loop_
_entity.id
_entity.type
_entity.pdbx_description
1 polymer ?
#
loop_
_entity_poly.entity_id
_entity_poly.type
_entity_poly.pdbx_seq_one_letter_code
_entity_poly.pdbx_strand_id
1 'polypeptide(L)'
;VEYAVESYYVIAMSEASSNLARFDGVRYGQSGGYDGNWNETFAESRRKGFGDEVKRRVLLGTYALSEADVLASPTMPVPPMELGESLSDPITMYLADANTTPVNMANLPAISVPAGETDDGLPVGLQFVGPAWGERRIIRAGSALA
;
A
#
# COMPACT_ATOMS: atom_id res chain seq x y z
N VAL A 1 -9.03 -8.26 14.05
CA VAL A 1 -9.88 -7.81 12.92
C VAL A 1 -10.37 -6.38 13.09
N GLU A 2 -10.60 -5.91 14.33
CA GLU A 2 -11.16 -4.57 14.64
C GLU A 2 -10.47 -3.38 13.94
N TYR A 3 -9.16 -3.44 13.70
CA TYR A 3 -8.40 -2.37 13.03
C TYR A 3 -8.00 -2.70 11.57
N ALA A 4 -8.49 -3.81 11.02
CA ALA A 4 -8.08 -4.29 9.71
C ALA A 4 -8.53 -3.35 8.59
N VAL A 5 -9.71 -2.76 8.73
CA VAL A 5 -10.29 -1.85 7.73
C VAL A 5 -9.54 -0.53 7.71
N GLU A 6 -9.24 0.03 8.88
CA GLU A 6 -8.49 1.26 9.06
C GLU A 6 -7.07 1.12 8.52
N SER A 7 -6.41 0.00 8.85
CA SER A 7 -5.07 -0.33 8.36
C SER A 7 -5.07 -0.45 6.83
N TYR A 8 -6.05 -1.18 6.28
CA TYR A 8 -6.24 -1.29 4.83
C TYR A 8 -6.38 0.07 4.16
N TYR A 9 -7.19 0.97 4.72
CA TYR A 9 -7.36 2.31 4.15
C TYR A 9 -6.08 3.13 4.20
N VAL A 10 -5.26 3.07 5.25
CA VAL A 10 -3.99 3.82 5.26
C VAL A 10 -3.05 3.32 4.15
N ILE A 11 -2.93 2.01 4.01
CA ILE A 11 -2.01 1.37 3.06
C ILE A 11 -2.48 1.56 1.61
N ALA A 12 -3.73 1.18 1.32
CA ALA A 12 -4.29 1.25 -0.02
C ALA A 12 -4.30 2.69 -0.56
N MET A 13 -4.52 3.68 0.31
CA MET A 13 -4.45 5.09 -0.07
C MET A 13 -3.01 5.52 -0.34
N SER A 14 -2.06 5.14 0.51
CA SER A 14 -0.62 5.39 0.33
C SER A 14 -0.14 4.85 -1.03
N GLU A 15 -0.52 3.63 -1.36
CA GLU A 15 -0.10 2.98 -2.60
C GLU A 15 -0.82 3.53 -3.82
N ALA A 16 -2.12 3.82 -3.71
CA ALA A 16 -2.85 4.52 -4.75
C ALA A 16 -2.18 5.85 -5.06
N SER A 17 -1.74 6.61 -4.04
CA SER A 17 -1.07 7.90 -4.23
C SER A 17 0.23 7.77 -5.03
N SER A 18 1.06 6.77 -4.73
CA SER A 18 2.31 6.51 -5.45
C SER A 18 2.06 5.98 -6.87
N ASN A 19 1.17 5.00 -7.01
CA ASN A 19 0.88 4.38 -8.30
C ASN A 19 0.26 5.36 -9.29
N LEU A 20 -0.65 6.22 -8.82
CA LEU A 20 -1.34 7.20 -9.64
C LEU A 20 -0.46 8.40 -10.02
N ALA A 21 0.70 8.59 -9.38
CA ALA A 21 1.62 9.68 -9.69
C ALA A 21 2.13 9.63 -11.16
N ARG A 22 2.13 8.44 -11.79
CA ARG A 22 2.52 8.24 -13.19
C ARG A 22 1.57 8.90 -14.21
N PHE A 23 0.34 9.24 -13.80
CA PHE A 23 -0.62 9.92 -14.65
C PHE A 23 -0.39 11.43 -14.57
N ASP A 24 0.66 11.88 -15.23
CA ASP A 24 1.09 13.28 -15.30
C ASP A 24 0.66 13.99 -16.60
N GLY A 25 0.17 13.24 -17.58
CA GLY A 25 -0.25 13.77 -18.88
C GLY A 25 0.91 14.05 -19.86
N VAL A 26 2.13 13.58 -19.55
CA VAL A 26 3.33 13.78 -20.39
C VAL A 26 3.47 12.69 -21.44
N ARG A 27 3.39 11.43 -21.04
CA ARG A 27 3.58 10.28 -21.95
C ARG A 27 2.28 9.76 -22.52
N TYR A 28 1.20 9.85 -21.76
CA TYR A 28 -0.11 9.31 -22.09
C TYR A 28 -1.20 9.99 -21.25
N GLY A 29 -2.46 9.84 -21.69
CA GLY A 29 -3.62 10.40 -21.02
C GLY A 29 -3.85 11.87 -21.36
N GLN A 30 -4.66 12.52 -20.52
CA GLN A 30 -5.05 13.91 -20.73
C GLN A 30 -3.94 14.85 -20.29
N SER A 31 -3.37 15.62 -21.22
CA SER A 31 -2.36 16.64 -20.91
C SER A 31 -2.98 17.84 -20.18
N GLY A 32 -2.24 18.40 -19.22
CA GLY A 32 -2.58 19.67 -18.56
C GLY A 32 -2.21 20.92 -19.37
N GLY A 33 -1.63 20.73 -20.56
CA GLY A 33 -1.02 21.78 -21.38
C GLY A 33 0.49 21.59 -21.48
N TYR A 34 1.16 22.46 -22.24
CA TYR A 34 2.63 22.52 -22.32
C TYR A 34 3.17 23.91 -21.99
N ASP A 35 2.28 24.83 -21.64
CA ASP A 35 2.60 26.20 -21.29
C ASP A 35 2.66 26.37 -19.76
N GLY A 36 3.63 27.13 -19.26
CA GLY A 36 3.76 27.42 -17.83
C GLY A 36 4.69 26.46 -17.06
N ASN A 37 4.48 26.37 -15.74
CA ASN A 37 5.30 25.55 -14.85
C ASN A 37 4.87 24.08 -14.88
N TRP A 38 5.83 23.16 -15.03
CA TRP A 38 5.60 21.71 -15.00
C TRP A 38 4.77 21.24 -13.81
N ASN A 39 4.94 21.83 -12.62
CA ASN A 39 4.15 21.46 -11.45
C ASN A 39 2.66 21.80 -11.62
N GLU A 40 2.35 22.95 -12.21
CA GLU A 40 0.98 23.40 -12.48
C GLU A 40 0.35 22.54 -13.58
N THR A 41 1.10 22.26 -14.64
CA THR A 41 0.68 21.38 -15.73
C THR A 41 0.35 19.96 -15.25
N PHE A 42 1.20 19.37 -14.40
CA PHE A 42 0.94 18.04 -13.85
C PHE A 42 -0.24 18.04 -12.88
N ALA A 43 -0.36 19.09 -12.06
CA ALA A 43 -1.49 19.26 -11.16
C ALA A 43 -2.81 19.40 -11.94
N GLU A 44 -2.81 20.15 -13.05
CA GLU A 44 -3.99 20.39 -13.87
C GLU A 44 -4.40 19.14 -14.66
N SER A 45 -3.43 18.40 -15.20
CA SER A 45 -3.63 17.07 -15.79
C SER A 45 -4.37 16.14 -14.82
N ARG A 46 -3.85 15.98 -13.59
CA ARG A 46 -4.49 15.16 -12.54
C ARG A 46 -5.82 15.72 -12.06
N ARG A 47 -5.97 17.04 -11.99
CA ARG A 47 -7.22 17.69 -11.57
C ARG A 47 -8.36 17.39 -12.54
N LYS A 48 -8.09 17.40 -13.84
CA LYS A 48 -9.06 17.08 -14.89
C LYS A 48 -9.29 15.58 -15.04
N GLY A 49 -8.22 14.79 -14.93
CA GLY A 49 -8.23 13.35 -15.18
C GLY A 49 -8.78 12.48 -14.04
N PHE A 50 -8.69 12.92 -12.78
CA PHE A 50 -9.16 12.12 -11.64
C PHE A 50 -10.53 12.57 -11.11
N GLY A 51 -11.37 11.59 -10.78
CA GLY A 51 -12.60 11.82 -10.02
C GLY A 51 -12.34 12.17 -8.55
N ASP A 52 -13.36 12.69 -7.85
CA ASP A 52 -13.21 13.19 -6.49
C ASP A 52 -12.76 12.13 -5.49
N GLU A 53 -13.26 10.91 -5.63
CA GLU A 53 -12.85 9.81 -4.76
C GLU A 53 -11.36 9.51 -4.91
N VAL A 54 -10.89 9.36 -6.14
CA VAL A 54 -9.47 9.13 -6.45
C VAL A 54 -8.58 10.24 -5.88
N LYS A 55 -9.01 11.50 -5.99
CA LYS A 55 -8.28 12.63 -5.40
C LYS A 55 -8.18 12.55 -3.87
N ARG A 56 -9.28 12.18 -3.19
CA ARG A 56 -9.27 11.97 -1.72
C ARG A 56 -8.29 10.87 -1.34
N ARG A 57 -8.25 9.78 -2.13
CA ARG A 57 -7.32 8.66 -1.93
C ARG A 57 -5.87 9.08 -2.01
N VAL A 58 -5.53 9.81 -3.08
CA VAL A 58 -4.18 10.33 -3.31
C VAL A 58 -3.76 11.27 -2.19
N LEU A 59 -4.66 12.16 -1.72
CA LEU A 59 -4.35 13.11 -0.64
C LEU A 59 -4.06 12.41 0.68
N LEU A 60 -4.92 11.48 1.11
CA LEU A 60 -4.74 10.71 2.34
C LEU A 60 -3.48 9.84 2.29
N GLY A 61 -3.22 9.22 1.14
CA GLY A 61 -2.02 8.42 0.94
C GLY A 61 -0.73 9.24 0.94
N THR A 62 -0.75 10.40 0.28
CA THR A 62 0.41 11.31 0.27
C THR A 62 0.71 11.80 1.68
N TYR A 63 -0.32 12.10 2.48
CA TYR A 63 -0.17 12.49 3.88
C TYR A 63 0.43 11.37 4.74
N ALA A 64 -0.07 10.15 4.60
CA ALA A 64 0.47 9.00 5.31
C ALA A 64 1.94 8.74 4.95
N LEU A 65 2.30 8.85 3.67
CA LEU A 65 3.69 8.70 3.21
C LEU A 65 4.61 9.87 3.57
N SER A 66 4.08 11.09 3.72
CA SER A 66 4.88 12.26 4.05
C SER A 66 5.24 12.35 5.53
N GLU A 67 4.41 11.78 6.41
CA GLU A 67 4.59 11.85 7.87
C GLU A 67 5.22 10.59 8.48
N ALA A 68 5.10 9.42 7.83
CA ALA A 68 5.56 8.16 8.39
C ALA A 68 6.94 7.72 7.87
N ASP A 69 7.83 7.33 8.79
CA ASP A 69 9.11 6.70 8.43
C ASP A 69 8.97 5.27 7.90
N VAL A 70 7.94 4.56 8.37
CA VAL A 70 7.60 3.17 8.05
C VAL A 70 6.07 3.01 8.19
N LEU A 71 5.44 2.30 7.25
CA LEU A 71 4.04 1.86 7.36
C LEU A 71 4.01 0.44 7.93
N ALA A 72 3.06 0.14 8.83
CA ALA A 72 2.89 -1.18 9.43
C ALA A 72 1.51 -1.76 9.10
N SER A 73 1.43 -3.06 8.83
CA SER A 73 0.19 -3.76 8.51
C SER A 73 0.26 -5.25 8.81
N PRO A 74 -0.87 -5.96 8.97
CA PRO A 74 -0.85 -7.42 8.92
C PRO A 74 -0.29 -7.88 7.57
N THR A 75 0.64 -8.83 7.57
CA THR A 75 1.22 -9.37 6.33
C THR A 75 0.13 -10.03 5.48
N MET A 76 -0.73 -10.81 6.11
CA MET A 76 -1.94 -11.37 5.49
C MET A 76 -3.18 -10.83 6.21
N PRO A 77 -4.25 -10.49 5.49
CA PRO A 77 -5.51 -10.04 6.12
C PRO A 77 -6.33 -11.21 6.67
N VAL A 78 -5.97 -12.45 6.34
CA VAL A 78 -6.61 -13.69 6.78
C VAL A 78 -5.57 -14.62 7.43
N PRO A 79 -5.97 -15.51 8.37
CA PRO A 79 -5.07 -16.51 8.93
C PRO A 79 -4.53 -17.48 7.86
N PRO A 80 -3.44 -18.20 8.15
CA PRO A 80 -2.93 -19.26 7.28
C PRO A 80 -4.01 -20.28 6.93
N MET A 81 -4.17 -20.56 5.63
CA MET A 81 -5.13 -21.56 5.12
C MET A 81 -4.65 -22.98 5.42
N GLU A 82 -5.58 -23.92 5.61
CA GLU A 82 -5.23 -25.32 5.84
C GLU A 82 -4.68 -25.98 4.56
N LEU A 83 -3.79 -26.98 4.73
CA LEU A 83 -3.26 -27.76 3.62
C LEU A 83 -4.39 -28.55 2.94
N GLY A 84 -4.72 -28.16 1.70
CA GLY A 84 -5.77 -28.78 0.91
C GLY A 84 -7.16 -28.18 1.11
N GLU A 85 -7.28 -27.10 1.89
CA GLU A 85 -8.48 -26.26 1.91
C GLU A 85 -8.79 -25.82 0.47
N SER A 86 -10.01 -26.12 0.03
CA SER A 86 -10.35 -26.04 -1.38
C SER A 86 -10.23 -24.59 -1.87
N LEU A 87 -9.44 -24.40 -2.92
CA LEU A 87 -9.37 -23.21 -3.78
C LEU A 87 -10.68 -22.95 -4.55
N SER A 88 -11.83 -23.39 -4.02
CA SER A 88 -13.14 -23.28 -4.66
C SER A 88 -13.59 -21.82 -4.79
N ASP A 89 -13.10 -20.95 -3.91
CA ASP A 89 -13.22 -19.51 -4.03
C ASP A 89 -11.87 -18.85 -4.39
N PRO A 90 -11.62 -18.58 -5.69
CA PRO A 90 -10.38 -17.91 -6.13
C PRO A 90 -10.26 -16.48 -5.59
N ILE A 91 -11.35 -15.83 -5.14
CA ILE A 91 -11.29 -14.49 -4.57
C ILE A 91 -10.56 -14.51 -3.23
N THR A 92 -10.85 -15.49 -2.37
CA THR A 92 -10.18 -15.64 -1.06
C THR A 92 -8.67 -15.84 -1.22
N MET A 93 -8.25 -16.58 -2.24
CA MET A 93 -6.83 -16.71 -2.59
C MET A 93 -6.21 -15.37 -2.99
N TYR A 94 -6.90 -14.55 -3.79
CA TYR A 94 -6.38 -13.22 -4.15
C TYR A 94 -6.39 -12.24 -2.96
N LEU A 95 -7.32 -12.38 -2.02
CA LEU A 95 -7.37 -11.57 -0.81
C LEU A 95 -6.15 -11.82 0.09
N ALA A 96 -5.56 -13.02 0.04
CA ALA A 96 -4.32 -13.32 0.76
C ALA A 96 -3.18 -12.35 0.42
N ASP A 97 -3.13 -11.88 -0.84
CA ASP A 97 -2.11 -10.97 -1.34
C ASP A 97 -2.53 -9.49 -1.32
N ALA A 98 -3.67 -9.16 -0.70
CA ALA A 98 -4.22 -7.81 -0.73
C ALA A 98 -3.29 -6.76 -0.09
N ASN A 99 -2.52 -7.15 0.93
CA ASN A 99 -1.61 -6.26 1.65
C ASN A 99 -0.17 -6.28 1.12
N THR A 100 0.17 -7.23 0.24
CA THR A 100 1.55 -7.44 -0.25
C THR A 100 1.70 -7.01 -1.71
N THR A 101 0.73 -7.33 -2.56
CA THR A 101 0.73 -6.96 -4.00
C THR A 101 1.00 -5.48 -4.22
N PRO A 102 0.37 -4.56 -3.48
CA PRO A 102 0.58 -3.15 -3.75
C PRO A 102 2.00 -2.65 -3.39
N VAL A 103 2.66 -3.26 -2.41
CA VAL A 103 4.07 -3.00 -2.07
C VAL A 103 4.98 -3.35 -3.26
N ASN A 104 4.72 -4.50 -3.91
CA ASN A 104 5.42 -4.88 -5.14
C ASN A 104 5.18 -3.86 -6.26
N MET A 105 3.93 -3.41 -6.44
CA MET A 105 3.57 -2.43 -7.47
C MET A 105 4.21 -1.06 -7.24
N ALA A 106 4.37 -0.66 -5.98
CA ALA A 106 5.06 0.56 -5.59
C ALA A 106 6.60 0.42 -5.61
N ASN A 107 7.13 -0.80 -5.81
CA ASN A 107 8.56 -1.12 -5.74
C ASN A 107 9.22 -0.63 -4.45
N LEU A 108 8.56 -0.88 -3.32
CA LEU A 108 9.02 -0.49 -1.99
C LEU A 108 9.61 -1.68 -1.24
N PRO A 109 10.62 -1.47 -0.37
CA PRO A 109 11.12 -2.52 0.49
C PRO A 109 10.13 -2.82 1.61
N ALA A 110 9.92 -4.10 1.91
CA ALA A 110 9.12 -4.55 3.04
C ALA A 110 9.71 -5.80 3.71
N ILE A 111 9.37 -6.00 4.99
CA ILE A 111 9.72 -7.18 5.78
C ILE A 111 8.49 -7.65 6.56
N SER A 112 8.30 -8.96 6.64
CA SER A 112 7.30 -9.59 7.52
C SER A 112 8.03 -10.22 8.71
N VAL A 113 7.57 -9.92 9.92
CA VAL A 113 8.07 -10.52 11.17
C VAL A 113 6.92 -11.16 11.96
N PRO A 114 7.18 -12.21 12.75
CA PRO A 114 6.17 -12.76 13.66
C PRO A 114 5.68 -11.69 14.63
N ALA A 115 4.36 -11.63 14.85
CA ALA A 115 3.73 -10.64 15.73
C ALA A 115 2.75 -11.24 16.74
N GLY A 116 2.52 -12.56 16.68
CA GLY A 116 1.68 -13.29 17.61
C GLY A 116 1.08 -14.53 16.99
N GLU A 117 0.04 -15.04 17.65
CA GLU A 117 -0.74 -16.19 17.22
C GLU A 117 -2.23 -15.86 17.33
N THR A 118 -3.06 -16.51 16.53
CA THR A 118 -4.52 -16.49 16.69
C THR A 118 -4.94 -17.33 17.90
N ASP A 119 -6.20 -17.25 18.32
CA ASP A 119 -6.75 -18.09 19.39
C ASP A 119 -6.61 -19.60 19.10
N ASP A 120 -6.58 -19.96 17.82
CA ASP A 120 -6.38 -21.33 17.32
C ASP A 120 -4.90 -21.73 17.18
N GLY A 121 -3.96 -20.88 17.60
CA GLY A 121 -2.52 -21.13 17.57
C GLY A 121 -1.85 -20.96 16.20
N LEU A 122 -2.49 -20.25 15.26
CA LEU A 122 -1.91 -19.99 13.94
C LEU A 122 -1.03 -18.74 13.98
N PRO A 123 0.15 -18.73 13.33
CA PRO A 123 1.05 -17.58 13.36
C PRO A 123 0.47 -16.36 12.64
N VAL A 124 0.67 -15.19 13.24
CA VAL A 124 0.30 -13.88 12.68
C VAL A 124 1.57 -13.10 12.35
N GLY A 125 1.66 -12.59 11.12
CA GLY A 125 2.75 -11.74 10.66
C GLY A 125 2.39 -10.26 10.65
N LEU A 126 3.33 -9.41 11.07
CA LEU A 126 3.29 -7.97 10.85
C LEU A 126 4.31 -7.59 9.77
N GLN A 127 3.82 -6.89 8.75
CA GLN A 127 4.59 -6.31 7.67
C GLN A 127 4.97 -4.87 8.01
N PHE A 128 6.23 -4.52 7.75
CA PHE A 128 6.71 -3.14 7.72
C PHE A 128 7.13 -2.77 6.31
N VAL A 129 6.60 -1.65 5.79
CA VAL A 129 6.90 -1.11 4.46
C VAL A 129 7.66 0.22 4.63
N GLY A 130 8.82 0.32 3.99
CA GLY A 130 9.68 1.50 4.04
C GLY A 130 9.66 2.29 2.74
N PRO A 131 10.26 3.49 2.74
CA PRO A 131 10.52 4.21 1.49
C PRO A 131 11.54 3.45 0.64
N ALA A 132 11.65 3.79 -0.65
CA ALA A 132 12.69 3.26 -1.52
C ALA A 132 14.08 3.41 -0.87
N TRP A 133 14.87 2.33 -0.87
CA TRP A 133 16.19 2.25 -0.22
C TRP A 133 16.16 2.38 1.33
N GLY A 134 14.99 2.17 1.94
CA GLY A 134 14.73 2.25 3.37
C GLY A 134 14.92 0.95 4.15
N GLU A 135 15.60 -0.06 3.61
CA GLU A 135 15.71 -1.42 4.18
C GLU A 135 16.24 -1.39 5.62
N ARG A 136 17.20 -0.51 5.91
CA ARG A 136 17.75 -0.34 7.25
C ARG A 136 16.67 0.06 8.28
N ARG A 137 15.70 0.89 7.89
CA ARG A 137 14.64 1.36 8.79
C ARG A 137 13.64 0.26 9.09
N ILE A 138 13.20 -0.47 8.06
CA ILE A 138 12.25 -1.58 8.25
C ILE A 138 12.87 -2.75 9.01
N ILE A 139 14.16 -3.06 8.80
CA ILE A 139 14.88 -4.08 9.59
C ILE A 139 14.95 -3.65 11.06
N ARG A 140 15.27 -2.36 11.32
CA ARG A 140 15.29 -1.83 12.68
C ARG A 140 13.92 -1.89 13.35
N ALA A 141 12.85 -1.50 12.63
CA ALA A 141 11.49 -1.59 13.14
C ALA A 141 11.09 -3.05 13.44
N GLY A 142 11.34 -3.97 12.50
CA GLY A 142 11.08 -5.40 12.67
C GLY A 142 11.84 -6.03 13.82
N SER A 143 13.09 -5.62 14.06
CA SER A 143 13.91 -6.14 15.16
C SER A 143 13.39 -5.81 16.56
N ALA A 144 12.43 -4.89 16.70
CA ALA A 144 11.80 -4.60 17.98
C ALA A 144 10.73 -5.62 18.38
N LEU A 145 10.29 -6.47 17.45
CA LEU A 145 9.27 -7.51 17.67
C LEU A 145 9.85 -8.93 17.71
N ALA A 146 11.14 -9.08 17.39
CA ALA A 146 11.85 -10.36 17.33
C ALA A 146 12.60 -10.67 18.63
#